data_AF-A0A514X0H5-F1
#
_entry.id   AF-A0A514X0H5-F1
#
_cell.length_a   1.000
_cell.length_b   1.000
_cell.length_c   1.000
_cell.angle_alpha   90.00
_cell.angle_beta   90.00
_cell.angle_gamma   90.00
#
_symmetry.space_group_name_H-M   'P 1'
#
loop_
_entity.id
_entity.type
_entity.pdbx_description
1 polymer ?
#
loop_
_entity_poly.entity_id
_entity_poly.type
_entity_poly.pdbx_seq_one_letter_code
_entity_poly.pdbx_strand_id
1 'polypeptide(L)'
;MKSLFTTLMFLSGLSAQASILEVNKQESKVYFTVTPTLQLNLVDLDSDGGMLTVFLDYRGNDIKNESLQLNAQYPNYAIQAVIAHPVSDTVDLEIPAANLKKTLKVSQGQTGPYLNSQIMLTVSQVKKIKELRNFLKDQVNFQMPIRASYFSQQVLETVTVDESACGGESVKSVKDVINNLANFKKPASVKNERTFSSLKQDLLDKCYGISPAQINSFADLMKQPVIKEHPANLSGVYVDSVAQDKSAILSTNFDLQLN
;
A
#
# COMPACT_ATOMS: atom_id res chain seq x y z
N MET A 1 9.48 41.37 -25.42
CA MET A 1 10.32 40.18 -25.69
C MET A 1 11.18 39.89 -24.47
N LYS A 2 11.40 38.60 -24.20
CA LYS A 2 12.14 37.97 -23.08
C LYS A 2 11.27 37.78 -21.84
N SER A 3 10.51 36.69 -21.75
CA SER A 3 10.94 35.33 -21.38
C SER A 3 11.49 35.27 -19.96
N LEU A 4 10.68 34.76 -19.05
CA LEU A 4 11.09 34.13 -17.80
C LEU A 4 10.05 33.04 -17.48
N PHE A 5 10.07 31.99 -18.31
CA PHE A 5 9.61 30.67 -17.88
C PHE A 5 10.77 30.07 -17.09
N THR A 6 10.66 30.13 -15.76
CA THR A 6 11.61 29.45 -14.89
C THR A 6 11.18 27.99 -14.81
N THR A 7 11.91 27.19 -15.58
CA THR A 7 12.00 25.74 -15.60
C THR A 7 11.91 25.14 -14.20
N LEU A 8 10.91 24.29 -13.96
CA LEU A 8 10.84 23.41 -12.81
C LEU A 8 10.70 21.97 -13.31
N MET A 9 11.80 21.36 -13.72
CA MET A 9 11.96 19.91 -13.78
C MET A 9 13.44 19.54 -13.71
N PHE A 10 13.70 18.35 -13.16
CA PHE A 10 14.96 17.60 -13.12
C PHE A 10 15.94 17.93 -12.00
N LEU A 11 15.58 17.50 -10.78
CA LEU A 11 16.55 16.90 -9.86
C LEU A 11 16.54 15.39 -10.08
N SER A 12 17.55 14.93 -10.80
CA SER A 12 17.92 13.55 -11.03
C SER A 12 18.39 12.88 -9.74
N GLY A 13 17.62 11.88 -9.32
CA GLY A 13 17.94 10.93 -8.25
C GLY A 13 16.95 9.78 -8.29
N LEU A 14 16.59 9.34 -9.50
CA LEU A 14 15.51 8.38 -9.75
C LEU A 14 16.07 6.95 -9.68
N SER A 15 16.26 6.43 -8.47
CA SER A 15 15.82 5.05 -8.26
C SER A 15 14.31 5.06 -8.46
N ALA A 16 13.74 4.19 -9.29
CA ALA A 16 12.29 4.01 -9.26
C ALA A 16 11.91 3.67 -7.83
N GLN A 17 11.25 4.61 -7.19
CA GLN A 17 10.55 4.33 -5.97
C GLN A 17 9.25 3.67 -6.41
N ALA A 18 8.94 2.54 -5.78
CA ALA A 18 7.60 1.99 -5.73
C ALA A 18 6.56 3.11 -5.72
N SER A 19 5.51 2.98 -6.53
CA SER A 19 4.41 3.94 -6.46
C SER A 19 3.64 3.66 -5.17
N ILE A 20 3.80 4.54 -4.18
CA ILE A 20 3.07 4.45 -2.93
C ILE A 20 1.60 4.79 -3.22
N LEU A 21 0.71 3.83 -2.94
CA LEU A 21 -0.73 4.02 -3.10
C LEU A 21 -1.38 4.54 -1.82
N GLU A 22 -0.91 4.06 -0.66
CA GLU A 22 -1.45 4.43 0.63
C GLU A 22 -0.47 4.21 1.78
N VAL A 23 -0.45 5.17 2.70
CA VAL A 23 0.09 5.00 4.06
C VAL A 23 -1.09 4.95 5.02
N ASN A 24 -1.43 3.76 5.51
CA ASN A 24 -2.47 3.57 6.52
C ASN A 24 -1.85 3.68 7.92
N LYS A 25 -2.07 4.83 8.57
CA LYS A 25 -1.58 5.11 9.92
C LYS A 25 -2.23 4.27 11.00
N GLN A 26 -3.49 3.86 10.82
CA GLN A 26 -4.22 3.08 11.83
C GLN A 26 -3.68 1.66 11.91
N GLU A 27 -3.35 1.06 10.77
CA GLU A 27 -2.79 -0.29 10.68
C GLU A 27 -1.27 -0.33 10.83
N SER A 28 -0.61 0.83 10.81
CA SER A 28 0.84 0.92 10.60
C SER A 28 1.27 0.11 9.37
N LYS A 29 0.60 0.33 8.23
CA LYS A 29 0.91 -0.35 6.95
C LYS A 29 1.11 0.63 5.81
N VAL A 30 2.02 0.30 4.90
CA VAL A 30 2.20 0.99 3.61
C VAL A 30 1.86 0.03 2.48
N TYR A 31 0.88 0.42 1.67
CA TYR A 31 0.47 -0.29 0.47
C TYR A 31 1.11 0.37 -0.74
N PHE A 32 1.82 -0.43 -1.54
CA PHE A 32 2.52 0.08 -2.71
C PHE A 32 2.35 -0.86 -3.91
N THR A 33 2.48 -0.30 -5.11
CA THR A 33 2.66 -1.09 -6.33
C THR A 33 4.12 -1.14 -6.71
N VAL A 34 4.56 -2.35 -7.04
CA VAL A 34 5.92 -2.61 -7.53
C VAL A 34 6.12 -1.88 -8.86
N THR A 35 7.28 -1.24 -9.04
CA THR A 35 7.61 -0.58 -10.30
C THR A 35 8.28 -1.58 -11.27
N PRO A 36 7.64 -1.92 -12.41
CA PRO A 36 8.29 -2.77 -13.41
C PRO A 36 9.32 -2.00 -14.23
N THR A 37 10.16 -2.75 -14.94
CA THR A 37 11.06 -2.22 -15.96
C THR A 37 10.41 -2.34 -17.34
N LEU A 38 10.25 -1.21 -18.02
CA LEU A 38 10.00 -1.11 -19.45
C LEU A 38 11.34 -1.25 -20.19
N GLN A 39 11.51 -2.37 -20.87
CA GLN A 39 12.66 -2.66 -21.73
C GLN A 39 12.30 -2.37 -23.19
N LEU A 40 13.08 -1.52 -23.81
CA LEU A 40 13.06 -1.30 -25.25
C LEU A 40 14.29 -1.98 -25.86
N ASN A 41 14.08 -2.95 -26.74
CA ASN A 41 15.18 -3.62 -27.45
C ASN A 41 15.05 -3.38 -28.95
N LEU A 42 16.00 -2.65 -29.52
CA LEU A 42 16.09 -2.41 -30.95
C LEU A 42 17.04 -3.42 -31.59
N VAL A 43 16.59 -4.06 -32.66
CA VAL A 43 17.42 -4.84 -33.59
C VAL A 43 17.44 -4.13 -34.94
N ASP A 44 18.62 -3.74 -35.42
CA ASP A 44 18.78 -3.19 -36.77
C ASP A 44 18.94 -4.30 -37.82
N LEU A 45 18.21 -4.18 -38.93
CA LEU A 45 18.26 -5.10 -40.08
C LEU A 45 18.90 -4.42 -41.31
N ASP A 46 19.57 -3.28 -41.10
CA ASP A 46 20.31 -2.45 -42.06
C ASP A 46 19.47 -1.95 -43.27
N SER A 47 19.09 -2.81 -44.20
CA SER A 47 18.35 -2.45 -45.42
C SER A 47 16.83 -2.41 -45.24
N ASP A 48 16.30 -3.24 -44.33
CA ASP A 48 14.86 -3.49 -44.22
C ASP A 48 14.20 -2.68 -43.10
N GLY A 49 14.97 -1.78 -42.49
CA GLY A 49 14.60 -1.09 -41.25
C GLY A 49 15.00 -1.92 -40.04
N GLY A 50 14.12 -2.01 -39.05
CA GLY A 50 14.46 -2.68 -37.80
C GLY A 50 13.24 -3.11 -37.03
N MET A 51 13.47 -3.79 -35.92
CA MET A 51 12.42 -4.27 -35.04
C MET A 51 12.66 -3.73 -33.63
N LEU A 52 11.65 -3.06 -33.09
CA LEU A 52 11.62 -2.65 -31.69
C LEU A 52 10.76 -3.62 -30.91
N THR A 53 11.38 -4.34 -29.98
CA THR A 53 10.67 -5.12 -28.97
C THR A 53 10.41 -4.24 -27.76
N VAL A 54 9.16 -4.20 -27.33
CA VAL A 54 8.68 -3.48 -26.15
C VAL A 54 8.26 -4.52 -25.13
N PHE A 55 8.93 -4.54 -23.99
CA PHE A 55 8.73 -5.53 -22.95
C PHE A 55 8.54 -4.87 -21.59
N LEU A 56 7.52 -5.28 -20.83
CA LEU A 56 7.26 -4.79 -19.47
C LEU A 56 7.36 -5.94 -18.48
N ASP A 57 8.29 -5.85 -17.53
CA ASP A 57 8.63 -6.95 -16.62
C ASP A 57 8.98 -6.51 -15.20
N TYR A 58 8.70 -7.39 -14.24
CA TYR A 58 8.90 -7.19 -12.81
C TYR A 58 10.15 -7.93 -12.35
N ARG A 59 11.31 -7.27 -12.45
CA ARG A 59 12.60 -7.86 -12.04
C ARG A 59 12.66 -8.01 -10.53
N GLY A 60 12.78 -9.24 -10.03
CA GLY A 60 12.75 -9.55 -8.59
C GLY A 60 13.76 -8.74 -7.73
N ASN A 61 14.92 -8.39 -8.28
CA ASN A 61 15.90 -7.54 -7.59
C ASN A 61 15.39 -6.11 -7.36
N ASP A 62 14.66 -5.54 -8.31
CA ASP A 62 14.12 -4.18 -8.20
C ASP A 62 13.04 -4.13 -7.11
N ILE A 63 12.16 -5.14 -7.08
CA ILE A 63 11.12 -5.30 -6.05
C ILE A 63 11.72 -5.35 -4.65
N LYS A 64 12.80 -6.14 -4.48
CA LYS A 64 13.49 -6.28 -3.21
C LYS A 64 14.11 -4.95 -2.77
N ASN A 65 14.77 -4.24 -3.69
CA ASN A 65 15.39 -2.95 -3.40
C ASN A 65 14.34 -1.89 -3.03
N GLU A 66 13.23 -1.82 -3.76
CA GLU A 66 12.10 -0.92 -3.45
C GLU A 66 11.54 -1.20 -2.05
N SER A 67 11.32 -2.47 -1.73
CA SER A 67 10.82 -2.87 -0.41
C SER A 67 11.79 -2.47 0.71
N LEU A 68 13.10 -2.61 0.50
CA LEU A 68 14.12 -2.18 1.47
C LEU A 68 14.14 -0.66 1.66
N GLN A 69 13.99 0.11 0.58
CA GLN A 69 13.90 1.57 0.64
C GLN A 69 12.66 2.02 1.41
N LEU A 70 11.50 1.42 1.13
CA LEU A 70 10.26 1.73 1.84
C LEU A 70 10.35 1.37 3.33
N ASN A 71 10.96 0.23 3.67
CA ASN A 71 11.21 -0.12 5.07
C ASN A 71 12.11 0.91 5.78
N ALA A 72 13.14 1.44 5.11
CA ALA A 72 13.99 2.49 5.68
C ALA A 72 13.24 3.82 5.86
N GLN A 73 12.32 4.16 4.94
CA GLN A 73 11.52 5.38 5.00
C GLN A 73 10.39 5.29 6.04
N TYR A 74 9.83 4.10 6.26
CA TYR A 74 8.72 3.84 7.18
C TYR A 74 9.06 2.70 8.16
N PRO A 75 10.03 2.89 9.07
CA PRO A 75 10.61 1.81 9.88
C PRO A 75 9.64 1.11 10.84
N ASN A 76 8.51 1.76 11.17
CA ASN A 76 7.48 1.21 12.06
C ASN A 76 6.25 0.69 11.32
N TYR A 77 6.29 0.65 9.98
CA TYR A 77 5.15 0.23 9.17
C TYR A 77 5.46 -1.10 8.48
N ALA A 78 4.49 -2.01 8.45
CA ALA A 78 4.57 -3.19 7.61
C ALA A 78 4.37 -2.80 6.14
N ILE A 79 5.29 -3.24 5.29
CA ILE A 79 5.31 -2.92 3.86
C ILE A 79 4.59 -4.04 3.08
N GLN A 80 3.52 -3.69 2.38
CA GLN A 80 2.67 -4.63 1.65
C GLN A 80 2.65 -4.29 0.16
N ALA A 81 3.18 -5.18 -0.67
CA ALA A 81 3.04 -5.09 -2.11
C ALA A 81 1.59 -5.43 -2.51
N VAL A 82 1.05 -4.66 -3.45
CA VAL A 82 -0.28 -4.83 -4.03
C VAL A 82 -0.16 -5.11 -5.52
N ILE A 83 -0.95 -6.06 -6.02
CA ILE A 83 -1.00 -6.37 -7.46
C ILE A 83 -1.77 -5.25 -8.16
N ALA A 84 -1.13 -4.63 -9.14
CA ALA A 84 -1.77 -3.70 -10.06
C ALA A 84 -2.46 -4.46 -11.20
N HIS A 85 -3.62 -3.98 -11.60
CA HIS A 85 -4.37 -4.42 -12.77
C HIS A 85 -4.41 -3.29 -13.80
N PRO A 86 -4.20 -3.55 -15.10
CA PRO A 86 -4.38 -2.52 -16.11
C PRO A 86 -5.86 -2.14 -16.20
N VAL A 87 -6.16 -0.85 -16.38
CA VAL A 87 -7.55 -0.37 -16.53
C VAL A 87 -8.13 -0.72 -17.91
N SER A 88 -7.25 -0.94 -18.89
CA SER A 88 -7.56 -1.32 -20.26
C SER A 88 -6.65 -2.45 -20.72
N ASP A 89 -7.12 -3.30 -21.63
CA ASP A 89 -6.32 -4.35 -22.27
C ASP A 89 -5.28 -3.79 -23.27
N THR A 90 -5.22 -2.47 -23.41
CA THR A 90 -4.30 -1.77 -24.30
C THR A 90 -3.61 -0.58 -23.64
N VAL A 91 -2.39 -0.29 -24.10
CA VAL A 91 -1.60 0.88 -23.73
C VAL A 91 -1.01 1.53 -24.98
N ASP A 92 -0.95 2.86 -25.01
CA ASP A 92 -0.30 3.59 -26.08
C ASP A 92 1.17 3.83 -25.75
N LEU A 93 2.05 3.44 -26.67
CA LEU A 93 3.46 3.80 -26.70
C LEU A 93 3.67 4.86 -27.79
N GLU A 94 4.31 5.96 -27.43
CA GLU A 94 4.68 7.00 -28.37
C GLU A 94 6.15 7.42 -28.21
N ILE A 95 6.84 7.56 -29.34
CA ILE A 95 8.17 8.19 -29.44
C ILE A 95 8.04 9.32 -30.46
N PRO A 96 7.62 10.53 -30.03
CA PRO A 96 7.26 11.61 -30.95
C PRO A 96 8.40 12.01 -31.88
N ALA A 97 9.64 12.06 -31.36
CA ALA A 97 10.83 12.39 -32.13
C ALA A 97 11.15 11.40 -33.26
N ALA A 98 10.63 10.16 -33.16
CA ALA A 98 10.73 9.15 -34.21
C ALA A 98 9.44 9.03 -35.04
N ASN A 99 8.41 9.85 -34.78
CA ASN A 99 7.07 9.70 -35.35
C ASN A 99 6.54 8.26 -35.21
N LEU A 100 6.74 7.67 -34.03
CA LEU A 100 6.27 6.32 -33.72
C LEU A 100 5.11 6.40 -32.74
N LYS A 101 3.95 5.90 -33.14
CA LYS A 101 2.79 5.73 -32.26
C LYS A 101 2.21 4.34 -32.45
N LYS A 102 2.08 3.58 -31.36
CA LYS A 102 1.56 2.20 -31.37
C LYS A 102 0.69 1.95 -30.16
N THR A 103 -0.48 1.38 -30.40
CA THR A 103 -1.32 0.78 -29.36
C THR A 103 -0.92 -0.68 -29.20
N LEU A 104 -0.55 -1.05 -27.98
CA LEU A 104 -0.02 -2.36 -27.63
C LEU A 104 -1.00 -3.10 -26.72
N LYS A 105 -1.10 -4.42 -26.87
CA LYS A 105 -1.95 -5.26 -26.00
C LYS A 105 -1.21 -5.57 -24.70
N VAL A 106 -1.89 -5.41 -23.58
CA VAL A 106 -1.40 -5.73 -22.24
C VAL A 106 -2.13 -6.96 -21.73
N SER A 107 -1.46 -7.77 -20.92
CA SER A 107 -2.04 -8.92 -20.24
C SER A 107 -1.80 -8.82 -18.74
N GLN A 108 -2.60 -9.51 -17.94
CA GLN A 108 -2.36 -9.62 -16.50
C GLN A 108 -1.40 -10.78 -16.21
N GLY A 109 -0.25 -10.49 -15.60
CA GLY A 109 0.66 -11.47 -15.02
C GLY A 109 0.40 -11.69 -13.52
N GLN A 110 1.25 -12.50 -12.89
CA GLN A 110 1.15 -12.81 -11.45
C GLN A 110 1.54 -11.62 -10.55
N THR A 111 2.47 -10.78 -11.01
CA THR A 111 3.01 -9.64 -10.25
C THR A 111 2.45 -8.29 -10.71
N GLY A 112 1.70 -8.27 -11.82
CA GLY A 112 1.12 -7.06 -12.40
C GLY A 112 0.95 -7.17 -13.93
N PRO A 113 0.62 -6.05 -14.60
CA PRO A 113 0.53 -6.00 -16.06
C PRO A 113 1.82 -6.39 -16.76
N TYR A 114 1.69 -7.24 -17.77
CA TYR A 114 2.77 -7.74 -18.62
C TYR A 114 2.52 -7.33 -20.07
N LEU A 115 3.60 -6.99 -20.77
CA LEU A 115 3.59 -6.62 -22.18
C LEU A 115 4.80 -7.26 -22.85
N ASN A 116 4.58 -7.87 -24.02
CA ASN A 116 5.64 -8.24 -24.96
C ASN A 116 5.10 -8.03 -26.37
N SER A 117 5.67 -7.07 -27.09
CA SER A 117 5.22 -6.73 -28.44
C SER A 117 6.39 -6.35 -29.32
N GLN A 118 6.31 -6.74 -30.58
CA GLN A 118 7.27 -6.39 -31.61
C GLN A 118 6.66 -5.36 -32.55
N ILE A 119 7.42 -4.32 -32.85
CA ILE A 119 7.04 -3.24 -33.73
C ILE A 119 8.06 -3.19 -34.87
N MET A 120 7.60 -3.40 -36.10
CA MET A 120 8.44 -3.11 -37.27
C MET A 120 8.60 -1.60 -37.44
N LEU A 121 9.85 -1.18 -37.62
CA LEU A 121 10.28 0.20 -37.78
C LEU A 121 10.80 0.43 -39.19
N THR A 122 10.52 1.60 -39.74
CA THR A 122 11.15 2.05 -40.99
C THR A 122 12.63 2.40 -40.76
N VAL A 123 13.42 2.43 -41.84
CA VAL A 123 14.82 2.89 -41.79
C VAL A 123 14.95 4.29 -41.14
N SER A 124 14.01 5.20 -41.43
CA SER A 124 13.98 6.54 -40.83
C SER A 124 13.73 6.51 -39.31
N GLN A 125 12.84 5.62 -38.84
CA GLN A 125 12.55 5.44 -37.42
C GLN A 125 13.74 4.82 -36.67
N VAL A 126 14.37 3.80 -37.24
CA VAL A 126 15.59 3.18 -36.67
C VAL A 126 16.68 4.23 -36.51
N LYS A 127 16.96 5.00 -37.56
CA LYS A 127 17.96 6.07 -37.52
C LYS A 127 17.66 7.07 -36.39
N LYS A 128 16.40 7.51 -36.25
CA LYS A 128 16.03 8.41 -35.16
C LYS A 128 16.19 7.79 -33.79
N ILE A 129 15.71 6.57 -33.56
CA ILE A 129 15.86 5.91 -32.25
C ILE A 129 17.34 5.74 -31.88
N LYS A 130 18.21 5.40 -32.84
CA LYS A 130 19.66 5.32 -32.63
C LYS A 130 20.28 6.67 -32.26
N GLU A 131 19.88 7.75 -32.95
CA GLU A 131 20.30 9.13 -32.61
C GLU A 131 19.87 9.54 -31.19
N LEU A 132 18.71 9.06 -30.74
CA LEU A 132 18.14 9.37 -29.42
C LEU A 132 18.72 8.54 -28.27
N ARG A 133 19.65 7.59 -28.50
CA ARG A 133 20.09 6.56 -27.53
C ARG A 133 20.20 7.03 -26.08
N ASN A 134 20.88 8.15 -25.85
CA ASN A 134 21.21 8.63 -24.49
C ASN A 134 20.06 9.37 -23.79
N PHE A 135 19.01 9.76 -24.52
CA PHE A 135 17.88 10.55 -24.02
C PHE A 135 16.53 9.98 -24.47
N LEU A 136 16.51 8.77 -25.03
CA LEU A 136 15.30 8.13 -25.53
C LEU A 136 14.27 7.96 -24.41
N LYS A 137 14.74 7.64 -23.20
CA LYS A 137 13.91 7.60 -21.98
C LYS A 137 13.02 8.84 -21.84
N ASP A 138 13.58 10.02 -22.10
CA ASP A 138 12.88 11.30 -21.93
C ASP A 138 11.93 11.61 -23.10
N GLN A 139 12.04 10.87 -24.20
CA GLN A 139 11.22 11.01 -25.39
C GLN A 139 10.10 9.96 -25.48
N VAL A 140 10.16 8.91 -24.66
CA VAL A 140 9.17 7.83 -24.66
C VAL A 140 8.00 8.22 -23.77
N ASN A 141 6.84 8.39 -24.39
CA ASN A 141 5.57 8.49 -23.68
C ASN A 141 4.98 7.08 -23.56
N PHE A 142 5.02 6.55 -22.33
CA PHE A 142 4.37 5.31 -21.94
C PHE A 142 3.57 5.57 -20.67
N GLN A 143 2.25 5.71 -20.80
CA GLN A 143 1.35 5.94 -19.68
C GLN A 143 0.36 4.79 -19.60
N MET A 144 0.46 3.97 -18.56
CA MET A 144 -0.47 2.87 -18.34
C MET A 144 -1.29 3.14 -17.08
N PRO A 145 -2.57 3.53 -17.21
CA PRO A 145 -3.48 3.59 -16.09
C PRO A 145 -3.67 2.20 -15.49
N ILE A 146 -3.50 2.09 -14.18
CA ILE A 146 -3.69 0.88 -13.40
C ILE A 146 -4.72 1.11 -12.29
N ARG A 147 -5.37 0.03 -11.89
CA ARG A 147 -6.16 -0.07 -10.66
C ARG A 147 -5.49 -1.07 -9.75
N ALA A 148 -5.24 -0.68 -8.51
CA ALA A 148 -4.76 -1.56 -7.47
C ALA A 148 -5.87 -1.78 -6.45
N SER A 149 -6.11 -3.04 -6.11
CA SER A 149 -7.16 -3.47 -5.19
C SER A 149 -6.52 -4.15 -3.99
N TYR A 150 -6.84 -3.72 -2.78
CA TYR A 150 -6.30 -4.29 -1.55
C TYR A 150 -7.32 -4.21 -0.42
N PHE A 151 -7.12 -5.00 0.63
CA PHE A 151 -7.93 -4.92 1.84
C PHE A 151 -7.23 -4.05 2.88
N SER A 152 -7.94 -3.03 3.36
CA SER A 152 -7.53 -2.22 4.51
C SER A 152 -8.51 -2.41 5.65
N GLN A 153 -7.99 -2.52 6.85
CA GLN A 153 -8.76 -2.37 8.07
C GLN A 153 -9.21 -0.92 8.24
N GLN A 154 -10.51 -0.73 8.40
CA GLN A 154 -11.12 0.56 8.67
C GLN A 154 -11.88 0.51 9.98
N VAL A 155 -11.69 1.53 10.82
CA VAL A 155 -12.52 1.75 12.00
C VAL A 155 -13.94 2.12 11.54
N LEU A 156 -14.90 1.23 11.82
CA LEU A 156 -16.30 1.44 11.47
C LEU A 156 -17.11 2.06 12.61
N GLU A 157 -16.72 1.77 13.85
CA GLU A 157 -17.37 2.34 15.02
C GLU A 157 -16.35 2.50 16.15
N THR A 158 -16.45 3.61 16.86
CA THR A 158 -15.67 3.87 18.08
C THR A 158 -16.64 4.32 19.15
N VAL A 159 -16.50 3.74 20.34
CA VAL A 159 -17.19 4.19 21.54
C VAL A 159 -16.14 4.59 22.55
N THR A 160 -16.36 5.72 23.22
CA THR A 160 -15.53 6.13 24.35
C THR A 160 -16.42 6.33 25.55
N VAL A 161 -15.99 5.81 26.69
CA VAL A 161 -16.63 5.97 27.99
C VAL A 161 -15.63 6.58 28.97
N ASP A 162 -16.15 7.28 29.96
CA ASP A 162 -15.34 7.85 31.04
C ASP A 162 -14.94 6.80 32.07
N GLU A 163 -14.15 7.22 33.07
CA GLU A 163 -13.65 6.39 34.16
C GLU A 163 -14.75 5.69 34.98
N SER A 164 -16.00 6.16 34.93
CA SER A 164 -17.11 5.54 35.67
C SER A 164 -17.42 4.13 35.18
N ALA A 165 -17.05 3.79 33.94
CA ALA A 165 -17.19 2.46 33.38
C ALA A 165 -16.34 1.41 34.12
N CYS A 166 -15.29 1.82 34.84
CA CYS A 166 -14.48 0.93 35.69
C CYS A 166 -15.20 0.48 36.98
N GLY A 167 -16.48 0.85 37.19
CA GLY A 167 -17.30 0.38 38.33
C GLY A 167 -17.02 1.06 39.68
N GLY A 168 -16.10 2.04 39.72
CA GLY A 168 -15.79 2.83 40.92
C GLY A 168 -15.34 1.99 42.12
N GLU A 169 -15.65 2.40 43.35
CA GLU A 169 -15.22 1.72 44.58
C GLU A 169 -15.81 0.31 44.79
N SER A 170 -16.85 -0.05 44.04
CA SER A 170 -17.60 -1.30 44.20
C SER A 170 -16.83 -2.58 43.83
N VAL A 171 -15.79 -2.46 43.00
CA VAL A 171 -15.00 -3.59 42.52
C VAL A 171 -13.82 -3.85 43.47
N LYS A 172 -13.73 -4.98 44.17
CA LYS A 172 -12.59 -5.26 45.09
C LYS A 172 -11.87 -6.57 44.79
N SER A 173 -12.55 -7.49 44.13
CA SER A 173 -12.05 -8.80 43.77
C SER A 173 -12.27 -9.13 42.29
N VAL A 174 -11.63 -10.19 41.81
CA VAL A 174 -11.85 -10.72 40.45
C VAL A 174 -13.33 -11.08 40.22
N LYS A 175 -14.03 -11.59 41.24
CA LYS A 175 -15.47 -11.84 41.18
C LYS A 175 -16.26 -10.58 40.87
N ASP A 176 -15.89 -9.45 41.49
CA ASP A 176 -16.58 -8.18 41.27
C ASP A 176 -16.31 -7.63 39.87
N VAL A 177 -15.11 -7.84 39.33
CA VAL A 177 -14.78 -7.49 37.94
C VAL A 177 -15.70 -8.24 36.97
N ILE A 178 -15.81 -9.57 37.13
CA ILE A 178 -16.68 -10.41 36.28
C ILE A 178 -18.13 -9.94 36.37
N ASN A 179 -18.63 -9.70 37.58
CA ASN A 179 -20.00 -9.19 37.79
C ASN A 179 -20.19 -7.81 37.17
N ASN A 180 -19.22 -6.91 37.29
CA ASN A 180 -19.28 -5.58 36.70
C ASN A 180 -19.34 -5.66 35.18
N LEU A 181 -18.43 -6.41 34.53
CA LEU A 181 -18.41 -6.57 33.08
C LEU A 181 -19.65 -7.30 32.53
N ALA A 182 -20.22 -8.24 33.29
CA ALA A 182 -21.46 -8.92 32.94
C ALA A 182 -22.66 -7.96 32.96
N ASN A 183 -22.73 -7.09 33.98
CA ASN A 183 -23.82 -6.13 34.17
C ASN A 183 -23.62 -4.81 33.42
N PHE A 184 -22.43 -4.54 32.91
CA PHE A 184 -22.14 -3.37 32.11
C PHE A 184 -23.07 -3.36 30.89
N LYS A 185 -23.89 -2.32 30.78
CA LYS A 185 -24.89 -2.19 29.72
C LYS A 185 -24.26 -1.59 28.49
N LYS A 186 -24.65 -2.11 27.32
CA LYS A 186 -24.24 -1.54 26.04
C LYS A 186 -24.72 -0.10 25.95
N PRO A 187 -23.82 0.89 25.76
CA PRO A 187 -24.23 2.26 25.52
C PRO A 187 -25.13 2.35 24.30
N ALA A 188 -26.17 3.19 24.33
CA ALA A 188 -27.12 3.31 23.23
C ALA A 188 -26.48 3.82 21.92
N SER A 189 -25.34 4.50 22.02
CA SER A 189 -24.52 4.94 20.88
C SER A 189 -23.85 3.79 20.13
N VAL A 190 -23.71 2.61 20.73
CA VAL A 190 -23.05 1.45 20.14
C VAL A 190 -24.04 0.63 19.31
N LYS A 191 -23.85 0.65 18.00
CA LYS A 191 -24.67 -0.10 17.05
C LYS A 191 -24.16 -1.52 16.86
N ASN A 192 -22.84 -1.74 16.90
CA ASN A 192 -22.24 -3.05 16.64
C ASN A 192 -21.82 -3.77 17.94
N GLU A 193 -22.23 -5.04 18.10
CA GLU A 193 -21.88 -5.86 19.27
C GLU A 193 -20.37 -6.10 19.40
N ARG A 194 -19.62 -6.07 18.30
CA ARG A 194 -18.16 -6.22 18.32
C ARG A 194 -17.49 -5.02 18.98
N THR A 195 -17.98 -3.80 18.72
CA THR A 195 -17.50 -2.59 19.40
C THR A 195 -17.72 -2.69 20.91
N PHE A 196 -18.90 -3.18 21.31
CA PHE A 196 -19.21 -3.35 22.73
C PHE A 196 -18.34 -4.41 23.40
N SER A 197 -18.11 -5.52 22.70
CA SER A 197 -17.21 -6.58 23.18
C SER A 197 -15.77 -6.08 23.32
N SER A 198 -15.26 -5.31 22.35
CA SER A 198 -13.95 -4.64 22.45
C SER A 198 -13.91 -3.72 23.65
N LEU A 199 -14.94 -2.89 23.88
CA LEU A 199 -14.99 -2.01 25.03
C LEU A 199 -14.92 -2.79 26.36
N LYS A 200 -15.58 -3.94 26.48
CA LYS A 200 -15.47 -4.80 27.67
C LYS A 200 -14.06 -5.35 27.87
N GLN A 201 -13.37 -5.70 26.78
CA GLN A 201 -11.99 -6.15 26.83
C GLN A 201 -11.07 -5.00 27.27
N ASP A 202 -11.24 -3.80 26.70
CA ASP A 202 -10.50 -2.61 27.12
C ASP A 202 -10.73 -2.26 28.60
N LEU A 203 -11.97 -2.39 29.09
CA LEU A 203 -12.28 -2.24 30.52
C LEU A 203 -11.55 -3.28 31.36
N LEU A 204 -11.51 -4.54 30.92
CA LEU A 204 -10.79 -5.60 31.62
C LEU A 204 -9.29 -5.30 31.74
N ASP A 205 -8.68 -4.94 30.62
CA ASP A 205 -7.22 -4.80 30.51
C ASP A 205 -6.68 -3.50 31.09
N LYS A 206 -7.48 -2.41 31.06
CA LYS A 206 -7.02 -1.06 31.45
C LYS A 206 -7.62 -0.53 32.73
N CYS A 207 -8.70 -1.12 33.27
CA CYS A 207 -9.21 -0.74 34.59
C CYS A 207 -8.71 -1.65 35.71
N TYR A 208 -8.30 -2.89 35.41
CA TYR A 208 -8.07 -3.88 36.45
C TYR A 208 -6.77 -4.65 36.25
N GLY A 209 -5.89 -4.57 37.25
CA GLY A 209 -4.73 -5.44 37.39
C GLY A 209 -4.96 -6.49 38.48
N ILE A 210 -4.48 -7.72 38.27
CA ILE A 210 -4.50 -8.75 39.32
C ILE A 210 -3.19 -8.67 40.10
N SER A 211 -3.28 -8.62 41.44
CA SER A 211 -2.09 -8.66 42.28
C SER A 211 -1.28 -9.95 42.04
N PRO A 212 0.05 -9.91 41.93
CA PRO A 212 0.89 -11.09 41.73
C PRO A 212 0.94 -11.93 43.01
N ALA A 213 -0.09 -12.74 43.24
CA ALA A 213 -0.16 -13.73 44.30
C ALA A 213 -0.17 -15.14 43.71
N GLN A 214 0.30 -16.14 44.46
CA GLN A 214 0.19 -17.54 44.05
C GLN A 214 -1.28 -17.96 44.05
N ILE A 215 -1.80 -18.28 42.86
CA ILE A 215 -3.18 -18.73 42.64
C ILE A 215 -3.17 -20.24 42.47
N ASN A 216 -3.68 -20.96 43.48
CA ASN A 216 -3.67 -22.43 43.49
C ASN A 216 -4.96 -23.06 42.94
N SER A 217 -6.03 -22.26 42.78
CA SER A 217 -7.32 -22.72 42.26
C SER A 217 -8.15 -21.59 41.67
N PHE A 218 -9.17 -21.92 40.86
CA PHE A 218 -10.13 -20.94 40.36
C PHE A 218 -10.92 -20.26 41.50
N ALA A 219 -11.27 -21.00 42.56
CA ALA A 219 -11.95 -20.42 43.72
C ALA A 219 -11.08 -19.39 44.45
N ASP A 220 -9.76 -19.60 44.47
CA ASP A 220 -8.80 -18.65 45.03
C ASP A 220 -8.60 -17.43 44.12
N LEU A 221 -8.60 -17.63 42.79
CA LEU A 221 -8.57 -16.54 41.81
C LEU A 221 -9.74 -15.57 42.02
N MET A 222 -10.96 -16.09 42.19
CA MET A 222 -12.17 -15.28 42.34
C MET A 222 -12.16 -14.38 43.58
N LYS A 223 -11.34 -14.70 44.58
CA LYS A 223 -11.17 -13.94 45.82
C LYS A 223 -9.96 -13.00 45.79
N GLN A 224 -9.13 -13.05 44.74
CA GLN A 224 -7.92 -12.22 44.67
C GLN A 224 -8.29 -10.74 44.65
N PRO A 225 -7.56 -9.90 45.40
CA PRO A 225 -7.72 -8.47 45.32
C PRO A 225 -7.29 -7.98 43.94
N VAL A 226 -8.04 -7.01 43.41
CA VAL A 226 -7.70 -6.33 42.15
C VAL A 226 -7.19 -4.93 42.42
N ILE A 227 -6.17 -4.55 41.66
CA ILE A 227 -5.64 -3.20 41.59
C ILE A 227 -6.48 -2.46 40.56
N LYS A 228 -7.00 -1.28 40.93
CA LYS A 228 -7.72 -0.44 39.98
C LYS A 228 -6.78 0.53 39.31
N GLU A 229 -6.94 0.61 38.00
CA GLU A 229 -6.39 1.66 37.19
C GLU A 229 -7.56 2.57 36.77
N HIS A 230 -7.35 3.88 36.84
CA HIS A 230 -8.35 4.89 36.50
C HIS A 230 -7.89 5.67 35.28
N PRO A 231 -7.93 5.07 34.08
CA PRO A 231 -7.65 5.79 32.87
C PRO A 231 -8.72 6.86 32.64
N ALA A 232 -8.30 8.04 32.21
CA ALA A 232 -9.21 9.17 32.00
C ALA A 232 -10.35 8.84 31.03
N ASN A 233 -10.09 8.00 30.03
CA ASN A 233 -11.07 7.52 29.06
C ASN A 233 -10.72 6.10 28.59
N LEU A 234 -11.75 5.36 28.18
CA LEU A 234 -11.62 4.04 27.59
C LEU A 234 -12.38 3.98 26.28
N SER A 235 -11.71 3.50 25.24
CA SER A 235 -12.28 3.44 23.91
C SER A 235 -12.28 2.00 23.39
N GLY A 236 -13.47 1.50 23.03
CA GLY A 236 -13.63 0.26 22.29
C GLY A 236 -13.83 0.56 20.81
N VAL A 237 -13.34 -0.31 19.94
CA VAL A 237 -13.32 -0.07 18.50
C VAL A 237 -13.81 -1.31 17.76
N TYR A 238 -14.69 -1.12 16.77
CA TYR A 238 -14.94 -2.13 15.75
C TYR A 238 -14.21 -1.76 14.46
N VAL A 239 -13.38 -2.68 14.01
CA VAL A 239 -12.57 -2.58 12.80
C VAL A 239 -13.01 -3.69 11.85
N ASP A 240 -13.16 -3.36 10.58
CA ASP A 240 -13.50 -4.33 9.53
C ASP A 240 -12.57 -4.23 8.34
N SER A 241 -12.42 -5.33 7.62
CA SER A 241 -11.61 -5.39 6.41
C SER A 241 -12.44 -4.90 5.22
N VAL A 242 -12.14 -3.71 4.73
CA VAL A 242 -12.82 -3.08 3.61
C VAL A 242 -11.95 -3.16 2.36
N ALA A 243 -12.55 -3.55 1.23
CA ALA A 243 -11.89 -3.50 -0.06
C ALA A 243 -11.66 -2.05 -0.48
N GLN A 244 -10.41 -1.72 -0.80
CA GLN A 244 -9.98 -0.43 -1.33
C GLN A 244 -9.58 -0.60 -2.79
N ASP A 245 -10.01 0.33 -3.62
CA ASP A 245 -9.61 0.44 -5.01
C ASP A 245 -8.96 1.81 -5.24
N LYS A 246 -7.71 1.83 -5.70
CA LYS A 246 -7.01 3.06 -6.07
C LYS A 246 -6.53 3.00 -7.51
N SER A 247 -6.83 4.04 -8.28
CA SER A 247 -6.31 4.22 -9.63
C SER A 247 -5.05 5.06 -9.60
N ALA A 248 -4.06 4.69 -10.40
CA ALA A 248 -2.81 5.43 -10.57
C ALA A 248 -2.31 5.28 -12.01
N ILE A 249 -1.31 6.07 -12.38
CA ILE A 249 -0.50 5.78 -13.57
C ILE A 249 0.67 4.91 -13.13
N LEU A 250 0.90 3.80 -13.85
CA LEU A 250 2.02 2.93 -13.57
C LEU A 250 3.34 3.68 -13.80
N SER A 251 4.16 3.73 -12.76
CA SER A 251 5.56 4.14 -12.86
C SER A 251 6.37 3.01 -13.49
N THR A 252 7.35 3.33 -14.34
CA THR A 252 8.23 2.33 -14.95
C THR A 252 9.70 2.73 -14.85
N ASN A 253 10.56 1.77 -14.55
CA ASN A 253 11.98 1.88 -14.86
C ASN A 253 12.16 1.78 -16.37
N PHE A 254 13.13 2.49 -16.93
CA PHE A 254 13.39 2.44 -18.36
C PHE A 254 14.77 1.83 -18.63
N ASP A 255 14.79 0.77 -19.43
CA ASP A 255 16.01 0.09 -19.87
C ASP A 255 16.03 0.00 -21.40
N LEU A 256 17.16 0.34 -22.01
CA LEU A 256 17.32 0.39 -23.47
C LEU A 256 18.48 -0.48 -23.91
N GLN A 257 18.18 -1.46 -24.76
CA GLN A 257 19.17 -2.26 -25.47
C GLN A 257 19.11 -1.92 -26.96
N LEU A 258 20.24 -1.53 -27.53
CA LEU A 258 20.39 -1.33 -28.98
C LEU A 258 21.40 -2.39 -29.46
N ASN A 259 20.90 -3.36 -30.22
CA ASN A 259 21.66 -4.47 -30.80
C ASN A 259 21.87 -4.26 -32.30
#